data_AF-A0A1M5QAS2-F1
#
_entry.id   AF-A0A1M5QAS2-F1
#
_cell.length_a   1.000
_cell.length_b   1.000
_cell.length_c   1.000
_cell.angle_alpha   90.00
_cell.angle_beta   90.00
_cell.angle_gamma   90.00
#
_symmetry.space_group_name_H-M   'P 1'
#
loop_
_entity.id
_entity.type
_entity.pdbx_description
1 polymer ?
#
loop_
_entity_poly.entity_id
_entity_poly.type
_entity_poly.pdbx_seq_one_letter_code
_entity_poly.pdbx_strand_id
1 'polypeptide(L)'
;MQKLTNPEIDAIESDLGFQLPGLYRKLLIEIGHGECDGFEIYHPREISGLYEHHFDNPADLFRSYFPFGCNNRMQEICLIDPSREVAASIWHETHPDDYPDERWLPYEQWMLEHDSKLPRAEI
;
A
#
# COMPACT_ATOMS: atom_id res chain seq x y z
N MET A 1 -0.48 11.57 -9.59
CA MET A 1 -0.32 10.11 -9.55
C MET A 1 0.26 9.62 -10.86
N GLN A 2 1.20 8.68 -10.80
CA GLN A 2 1.85 8.06 -11.95
C GLN A 2 1.52 6.56 -11.96
N LYS A 3 0.83 6.10 -13.01
CA LYS A 3 0.44 4.70 -13.17
C LYS A 3 1.63 3.88 -13.66
N LEU A 4 1.66 2.61 -13.26
CA LEU A 4 2.63 1.63 -13.75
C LEU A 4 1.93 0.60 -14.63
N THR A 5 2.64 0.12 -15.63
CA THR A 5 2.23 -1.00 -16.46
C THR A 5 2.67 -2.32 -15.85
N ASN A 6 2.05 -3.44 -16.25
CA ASN A 6 2.48 -4.77 -15.81
C ASN A 6 3.99 -5.02 -16.03
N PRO A 7 4.59 -4.73 -17.20
CA PRO A 7 6.03 -4.92 -17.40
C PRO A 7 6.91 -4.07 -16.48
N GLU A 8 6.48 -2.85 -16.13
CA GLU A 8 7.21 -2.00 -15.19
C GLU A 8 7.16 -2.59 -13.78
N ILE A 9 6.00 -3.08 -13.36
CA ILE A 9 5.83 -3.76 -12.07
C ILE A 9 6.68 -5.03 -12.01
N ASP A 10 6.65 -5.86 -13.06
CA ASP A 10 7.44 -7.10 -13.12
C ASP A 10 8.95 -6.81 -13.04
N ALA A 11 9.42 -5.73 -13.69
CA ALA A 11 10.81 -5.30 -13.59
C ALA A 11 11.18 -4.84 -12.17
N ILE A 12 10.26 -4.14 -11.48
CA ILE A 12 10.45 -3.70 -10.10
C ILE A 12 10.49 -4.91 -9.15
N GLU A 13 9.58 -5.87 -9.29
CA GLU A 13 9.58 -7.09 -8.48
C GLU A 13 10.85 -7.93 -8.68
N SER A 14 11.33 -8.02 -9.92
CA SER A 14 12.60 -8.69 -10.23
C SER A 14 13.81 -8.00 -9.58
N ASP A 15 13.80 -6.66 -9.52
CA ASP A 15 14.85 -5.84 -8.92
C ASP A 15 14.83 -5.94 -7.38
N LEU A 16 13.64 -5.91 -6.79
CA LEU A 16 13.42 -6.01 -5.35
C LEU A 16 13.56 -7.45 -4.81
N GLY A 17 13.44 -8.46 -5.67
CA GLY A 17 13.56 -9.87 -5.28
C GLY A 17 12.34 -10.45 -4.58
N PHE A 18 11.18 -9.79 -4.66
CA PHE A 18 9.91 -10.29 -4.13
C PHE A 18 8.73 -9.87 -5.01
N GLN A 19 7.59 -10.54 -4.83
CA GLN A 19 6.35 -10.26 -5.54
C GLN A 19 5.51 -9.27 -4.74
N LEU A 20 4.92 -8.28 -5.41
CA LEU A 20 3.98 -7.36 -4.77
C LEU A 20 2.63 -8.06 -4.54
N PRO A 21 1.90 -7.69 -3.48
CA PRO A 21 0.52 -8.16 -3.29
C PRO A 21 -0.35 -7.83 -4.51
N GLY A 22 -1.30 -8.71 -4.85
CA GLY A 22 -2.14 -8.55 -6.04
C GLY A 22 -2.96 -7.25 -6.00
N LEU A 23 -3.49 -6.92 -4.82
CA LEU A 23 -4.18 -5.67 -4.52
C LEU A 23 -3.31 -4.47 -4.85
N TYR A 24 -2.04 -4.49 -4.44
CA TYR A 24 -1.13 -3.37 -4.69
C TYR A 24 -0.78 -3.24 -6.18
N ARG A 25 -0.55 -4.36 -6.88
CA ARG A 25 -0.37 -4.35 -8.34
C ARG A 25 -1.56 -3.70 -9.04
N LYS A 26 -2.79 -4.08 -8.66
CA LYS A 26 -4.01 -3.49 -9.22
C LYS A 26 -4.09 -1.99 -8.95
N LEU A 27 -3.78 -1.55 -7.73
CA LEU A 27 -3.76 -0.15 -7.35
C LEU A 27 -2.76 0.68 -8.17
N LEU A 28 -1.55 0.17 -8.37
CA LEU A 28 -0.51 0.84 -9.17
C LEU A 28 -0.87 0.97 -10.65
N ILE A 29 -1.63 0.02 -11.19
CA ILE A 29 -2.12 0.04 -12.58
C ILE A 29 -3.30 1.00 -12.74
N GLU A 30 -4.26 0.94 -11.83
CA GLU A 30 -5.51 1.69 -11.97
C GLU A 30 -5.39 3.14 -11.50
N ILE A 31 -4.67 3.39 -10.41
CA ILE A 31 -4.56 4.69 -9.74
C ILE A 31 -3.16 5.27 -9.88
N GLY A 32 -2.13 4.43 -9.68
CA GLY A 32 -0.74 4.82 -9.69
C GLY A 32 -0.18 5.21 -8.32
N HIS A 33 1.10 5.54 -8.29
CA HIS A 33 1.81 6.01 -7.09
C HIS A 33 1.95 7.54 -7.07
N GLY A 34 2.35 8.10 -5.94
CA GLY A 34 2.55 9.52 -5.66
C GLY A 34 1.54 10.08 -4.66
N GLU A 35 1.61 11.39 -4.45
CA GLU A 35 0.73 12.12 -3.55
C GLU A 35 -0.45 12.77 -4.30
N CYS A 36 -1.63 12.71 -3.70
CA CYS A 36 -2.84 13.44 -4.09
C CYS A 36 -3.65 13.81 -2.85
N ASP A 37 -3.89 15.11 -2.65
CA ASP A 37 -4.73 15.61 -1.56
C ASP A 37 -4.39 15.10 -0.14
N GLY A 38 -3.10 14.92 0.12
CA GLY A 38 -2.58 14.41 1.40
C GLY A 38 -2.72 12.91 1.57
N PHE A 39 -3.21 12.20 0.57
CA PHE A 39 -3.12 10.76 0.44
C PHE A 39 -1.94 10.40 -0.47
N GLU A 40 -1.06 9.51 -0.04
CA GLU A 40 0.12 9.10 -0.79
C GLU A 40 0.12 7.59 -0.97
N ILE A 41 0.29 7.15 -2.23
CA ILE A 41 0.58 5.75 -2.55
C ILE A 41 2.07 5.70 -2.87
N TYR A 42 2.83 4.91 -2.13
CA TYR A 42 4.28 4.86 -2.32
C TYR A 42 4.64 4.22 -3.66
N HIS A 43 5.78 4.59 -4.23
CA HIS A 43 6.40 3.76 -5.25
C HIS A 43 7.01 2.52 -4.58
N PRO A 44 6.94 1.30 -5.17
CA PRO A 44 7.40 0.10 -4.47
C PRO A 44 8.87 0.14 -4.02
N ARG A 45 9.73 0.83 -4.78
CA ARG A 45 11.15 1.05 -4.42
C ARG A 45 11.38 1.97 -3.22
N GLU A 46 10.40 2.77 -2.84
CA GLU A 46 10.51 3.69 -1.71
C GLU A 46 10.17 2.99 -0.38
N ILE A 47 9.34 1.95 -0.44
CA ILE A 47 8.79 1.28 0.74
C ILE A 47 9.90 0.66 1.59
N SER A 48 10.90 0.01 0.98
CA SER A 48 12.01 -0.57 1.75
C SER A 48 12.76 0.50 2.55
N GLY A 49 13.12 1.62 1.92
CA GLY A 49 13.82 2.72 2.61
C GLY A 49 13.00 3.39 3.70
N LEU A 50 11.68 3.43 3.57
CA LEU A 50 10.78 4.02 4.57
C LEU A 50 10.62 3.13 5.81
N TYR A 51 10.54 1.81 5.63
CA TYR A 51 10.15 0.89 6.70
C TYR A 51 11.29 0.02 7.24
N GLU A 52 12.43 -0.09 6.56
CA GLU A 52 13.56 -0.91 7.00
C GLU A 52 14.02 -0.58 8.42
N HIS A 53 13.97 0.69 8.83
CA HIS A 53 14.38 1.14 10.16
C HIS A 53 13.38 0.85 11.29
N HIS A 54 12.14 0.47 10.96
CA HIS A 54 11.08 0.27 11.93
C HIS A 54 10.94 -1.20 12.39
N PHE A 55 11.68 -2.13 11.77
CA PHE A 55 11.57 -3.55 12.04
C PHE A 55 12.94 -4.20 12.19
N ASP A 56 13.06 -5.10 13.17
CA ASP A 56 14.29 -5.89 13.36
C ASP A 56 14.60 -6.78 12.15
N ASN A 57 13.56 -7.20 11.42
CA ASN A 57 13.66 -7.93 10.17
C ASN A 57 12.59 -7.41 9.18
N PRO A 58 12.97 -6.59 8.18
CA PRO A 58 12.05 -6.02 7.19
C PRO A 58 11.22 -7.08 6.45
N ALA A 59 11.75 -8.30 6.30
CA ALA A 59 11.05 -9.39 5.63
C ALA A 59 9.77 -9.82 6.37
N ASP A 60 9.69 -9.62 7.69
CA ASP A 60 8.54 -10.05 8.48
C ASP A 60 7.35 -9.10 8.30
N LEU A 61 7.63 -7.80 8.13
CA LEU A 61 6.62 -6.83 7.73
C LEU A 61 6.10 -7.19 6.34
N PHE A 62 6.96 -7.22 5.31
CA PHE A 62 6.51 -7.49 3.94
C PHE A 62 5.85 -8.86 3.73
N ARG A 63 6.03 -9.81 4.66
CA ARG A 63 5.33 -11.10 4.67
C ARG A 63 3.95 -11.04 5.35
N SER A 64 3.83 -10.34 6.46
CA SER A 64 2.61 -10.32 7.26
C SER A 64 1.69 -9.15 6.90
N TYR A 65 2.29 -7.97 6.71
CA TYR A 65 1.60 -6.72 6.40
C TYR A 65 2.44 -5.84 5.48
N PHE A 66 1.94 -5.52 4.30
CA PHE A 66 2.67 -4.73 3.32
C PHE A 66 2.21 -3.26 3.36
N PRO A 67 3.01 -2.32 3.91
CA PRO A 67 2.68 -0.91 3.84
C PRO A 67 2.80 -0.42 2.41
N PHE A 68 1.79 0.31 1.93
CA PHE A 68 1.74 0.76 0.53
C PHE A 68 1.41 2.24 0.34
N GLY A 69 1.09 2.94 1.44
CA GLY A 69 0.76 4.36 1.38
C GLY A 69 0.43 4.93 2.75
N CYS A 70 0.07 6.20 2.77
CA CYS A 70 -0.42 6.88 3.95
C CYS A 70 -1.46 7.95 3.59
N ASN A 71 -2.16 8.41 4.63
CA ASN A 71 -2.98 9.59 4.60
C ASN A 71 -2.41 10.59 5.61
N ASN A 72 -1.54 11.48 5.13
CA ASN A 72 -0.81 12.46 5.95
C ASN A 72 -1.75 13.41 6.70
N ARG A 73 -2.95 13.70 6.15
CA ARG A 73 -3.94 14.56 6.81
C ARG A 73 -4.59 13.89 8.02
N MET A 74 -4.85 12.58 7.92
CA MET A 74 -5.46 11.81 9.01
C MET A 74 -4.42 11.11 9.89
N GLN A 75 -3.15 11.18 9.52
CA GLN A 75 -2.05 10.45 10.16
C GLN A 75 -2.28 8.94 10.19
N GLU A 76 -2.76 8.41 9.05
CA GLU A 76 -3.00 6.98 8.85
C GLU A 76 -1.94 6.37 7.93
N ILE A 77 -1.62 5.10 8.15
CA ILE A 77 -0.81 4.26 7.28
C ILE A 77 -1.75 3.26 6.61
N CYS A 78 -1.53 3.00 5.33
CA CYS A 78 -2.28 2.00 4.59
C CYS A 78 -1.46 0.70 4.46
N LEU A 79 -2.04 -0.39 4.95
CA LEU A 79 -1.44 -1.72 4.97
C LEU A 79 -2.24 -2.71 4.12
N ILE A 80 -1.56 -3.70 3.56
CA ILE A 80 -2.18 -4.87 2.93
C ILE A 80 -1.83 -6.12 3.74
N ASP A 81 -2.80 -6.98 4.00
CA ASP A 81 -2.57 -8.35 4.41
C ASP A 81 -2.45 -9.20 3.13
N PRO A 82 -1.22 -9.57 2.70
CA PRO A 82 -1.00 -10.25 1.42
C PRO A 82 -1.56 -11.69 1.42
N SER A 83 -1.81 -12.28 2.60
CA SER A 83 -2.36 -13.64 2.70
C SER A 83 -3.87 -13.66 2.39
N ARG A 84 -4.55 -12.56 2.67
CA ARG A 84 -6.00 -12.39 2.50
C ARG A 84 -6.37 -11.43 1.36
N GLU A 85 -5.40 -10.73 0.79
CA GLU A 85 -5.59 -9.74 -0.29
C GLU A 85 -6.62 -8.67 0.10
N VAL A 86 -6.45 -8.14 1.32
CA VAL A 86 -7.28 -7.08 1.91
C VAL A 86 -6.39 -5.93 2.40
N ALA A 87 -6.94 -4.72 2.42
CA ALA A 87 -6.25 -3.51 2.85
C ALA A 87 -6.96 -2.86 4.05
N ALA A 88 -6.19 -2.18 4.89
CA ALA A 88 -6.67 -1.38 6.01
C ALA A 88 -5.96 -0.02 6.01
N SER A 89 -6.66 1.01 6.49
CA SER A 89 -6.08 2.31 6.84
C SER A 89 -6.08 2.39 8.37
N ILE A 90 -4.90 2.41 8.97
CA ILE A 90 -4.70 2.32 10.42
C ILE A 90 -4.01 3.59 10.92
N TRP A 91 -4.16 3.94 12.19
CA TRP A 91 -3.42 5.06 12.75
C TRP A 91 -1.92 4.76 12.78
N HIS A 92 -1.08 5.77 12.53
CA HIS A 92 0.38 5.58 12.55
C HIS A 92 0.94 5.13 13.91
N GLU A 93 0.18 5.33 15.00
CA GLU A 93 0.53 4.89 16.35
C GLU A 93 -0.02 3.50 16.70
N THR A 94 -0.82 2.87 15.83
CA THR A 94 -1.36 1.53 16.08
C THR A 94 -0.22 0.54 16.24
N HIS A 95 -0.22 -0.22 17.34
CA HIS A 95 0.81 -1.23 17.58
C HIS A 95 0.60 -2.43 16.65
N PRO A 96 1.67 -3.06 16.11
CA PRO A 96 1.53 -4.21 15.20
C PRO A 96 0.67 -5.36 15.74
N ASP A 97 0.65 -5.55 17.06
CA ASP A 97 -0.18 -6.58 17.71
C ASP A 97 -1.69 -6.32 17.59
N ASP A 98 -2.09 -5.06 17.34
CA ASP A 98 -3.49 -4.65 17.19
C ASP A 98 -3.97 -4.73 15.72
N TYR A 99 -3.06 -4.87 14.75
CA TYR A 99 -3.39 -4.94 13.32
C TYR A 99 -4.44 -6.01 12.96
N PRO A 100 -4.44 -7.22 13.56
CA PRO A 100 -5.46 -8.23 13.27
C PRO A 100 -6.90 -7.78 13.55
N ASP A 101 -7.10 -6.88 14.51
CA ASP A 101 -8.42 -6.40 14.95
C ASP A 101 -8.93 -5.21 14.14
N GLU A 102 -8.08 -4.65 13.26
CA GLU A 102 -8.42 -3.52 12.41
C GLU A 102 -9.42 -3.89 11.30
N ARG A 103 -9.99 -2.84 10.69
CA ARG A 103 -10.98 -3.03 9.63
C ARG A 103 -10.29 -3.31 8.29
N TRP A 104 -10.20 -4.58 7.94
CA TRP A 104 -9.67 -5.06 6.67
C TRP A 104 -10.74 -5.15 5.59
N LEU A 105 -10.46 -4.57 4.42
CA LEU A 105 -11.40 -4.45 3.30
C LEU A 105 -10.80 -5.01 2.00
N PRO A 106 -11.58 -5.74 1.19
CA PRO A 106 -11.19 -6.06 -0.18
C PRO A 106 -11.00 -4.78 -1.01
N TYR A 107 -10.21 -4.87 -2.09
CA TYR A 107 -9.87 -3.74 -2.98
C TYR A 107 -11.05 -2.83 -3.31
N GLU A 108 -12.16 -3.40 -3.83
CA GLU A 108 -13.31 -2.59 -4.27
C GLU A 108 -13.93 -1.79 -3.12
N GLN A 109 -14.00 -2.38 -1.92
CA GLN A 109 -14.54 -1.70 -0.75
C GLN A 109 -13.59 -0.64 -0.22
N TRP A 110 -12.29 -0.95 -0.20
CA TRP A 110 -11.27 0.02 0.19
C TRP A 110 -11.24 1.22 -0.76
N MET A 111 -11.37 0.98 -2.08
CA MET A 111 -11.47 2.03 -3.09
C MET A 111 -12.72 2.89 -2.89
N LEU A 112 -13.88 2.31 -2.58
CA LEU A 112 -15.10 3.08 -2.30
C LEU A 112 -14.93 4.03 -1.11
N GLU A 113 -14.17 3.63 -0.08
CA GLU A 113 -13.89 4.49 1.09
C GLU A 113 -12.92 5.63 0.78
N HIS A 114 -12.05 5.45 -0.22
CA HIS A 114 -10.98 6.38 -0.56
C HIS A 114 -11.20 7.12 -1.90
N ASP A 115 -12.28 6.82 -2.64
CA ASP A 115 -12.58 7.37 -3.99
C ASP A 115 -12.62 8.91 -3.99
N SER A 116 -13.11 9.52 -2.91
CA SER A 116 -13.15 10.98 -2.79
C SER A 116 -11.78 11.64 -2.62
N LYS A 117 -10.74 10.87 -2.29
CA LYS A 117 -9.38 11.34 -1.98
C LYS A 117 -8.35 10.93 -3.03
N LEU A 118 -8.68 9.93 -3.85
CA LEU A 118 -7.82 9.46 -4.94
C LEU A 118 -8.30 10.06 -6.27
N PRO A 119 -7.38 10.41 -7.18
CA PRO A 119 -7.78 10.99 -8.46
C PRO A 119 -8.52 9.95 -9.28
N ARG A 120 -9.69 10.33 -9.81
CA ARG A 120 -10.41 9.51 -10.77
C ARG A 120 -9.57 9.33 -12.02
N ALA A 121 -9.47 8.10 -12.50
CA ALA A 121 -9.08 7.87 -13.87
C ALA A 121 -10.18 8.45 -14.76
N GLU A 122 -9.87 9.53 -15.50
CA GLU A 122 -10.70 9.91 -16.64
C GLU A 122 -10.63 8.75 -17.66
N ILE A 123 -11.78 8.12 -17.92
CA ILE A 123 -11.96 7.09 -18.94
C ILE A 123 -12.24 7.77 -20.28
#